data_AF-A0AAR2L8Q3-F1
#
_entry.id   AF-A0AAR2L8Q3-F1
#
_cell.length_a   1.000
_cell.length_b   1.000
_cell.length_c   1.000
_cell.angle_alpha   90.00
_cell.angle_beta   90.00
_cell.angle_gamma   90.00
#
_symmetry.space_group_name_H-M   'P 1'
#
loop_
_entity.id
_entity.type
_entity.pdbx_description
1 polymer ?
#
loop_
_entity_poly.entity_id
_entity_poly.type
_entity_poly.pdbx_seq_one_letter_code
_entity_poly.pdbx_strand_id
1 'polypeptide(L)'
;MSLMYLPYDRGGLSVVKKKGTLFHCLWQCAYIRRYWEAVRDGIQNILCIQIPLDPKLFLLGIYPMNYKIRKRHQQFLEIGILLAKRVIAVSWKRTGVPGMDKW
;
A
#
# COMPACT_ATOMS: atom_id res chain seq x y z
N MET A 1 -24.50 1.27 44.19
CA MET A 1 -23.58 0.12 43.98
C MET A 1 -24.08 -0.73 42.81
N SER A 2 -23.20 -1.52 42.20
CA SER A 2 -23.34 -2.04 40.84
C SER A 2 -24.59 -2.87 40.54
N LEU A 3 -25.18 -2.62 39.36
CA LEU A 3 -26.10 -3.53 38.70
C LEU A 3 -25.33 -4.64 37.96
N MET A 4 -25.97 -5.81 37.87
CA MET A 4 -25.74 -6.90 36.91
C MET A 4 -24.35 -7.56 36.87
N TYR A 5 -24.24 -8.70 37.57
CA TYR A 5 -23.41 -9.84 37.16
C TYR A 5 -24.32 -10.95 36.64
N LEU A 6 -24.28 -11.25 35.34
CA LEU A 6 -24.60 -12.53 34.71
C LEU A 6 -23.91 -12.60 33.32
N PRO A 7 -23.71 -13.79 32.74
CA PRO A 7 -22.38 -14.19 32.27
C PRO A 7 -22.06 -13.80 30.83
N TYR A 8 -20.77 -13.62 30.55
CA TYR A 8 -20.27 -13.54 29.18
C TYR A 8 -19.71 -14.89 28.74
N ASP A 9 -20.60 -15.75 28.22
CA ASP A 9 -20.21 -16.94 27.46
C ASP A 9 -19.36 -16.55 26.26
N ARG A 10 -18.04 -16.76 26.34
CA ARG A 10 -17.14 -16.52 25.21
C ARG A 10 -17.08 -17.74 24.30
N GLY A 11 -18.22 -18.02 23.67
CA GLY A 11 -18.31 -18.91 22.51
C GLY A 11 -17.30 -18.50 21.44
N GLY A 12 -16.79 -19.49 20.69
CA GLY A 12 -15.61 -19.32 19.87
C GLY A 12 -15.77 -18.30 18.74
N LEU A 13 -15.06 -17.17 18.85
CA LEU A 13 -14.54 -16.48 17.67
C LEU A 13 -13.13 -16.98 17.42
N SER A 14 -12.97 -17.86 16.42
CA SER A 14 -11.71 -17.97 15.71
C SER A 14 -11.41 -16.60 15.09
N VAL A 15 -10.59 -15.79 15.78
CA VAL A 15 -10.11 -14.51 15.25
C VAL A 15 -9.32 -14.82 13.99
N VAL A 16 -9.98 -14.70 12.83
CA VAL A 16 -9.34 -14.87 11.53
C VAL A 16 -8.31 -13.76 11.42
N LYS A 17 -7.05 -14.07 11.74
CA LYS A 17 -5.90 -13.19 11.55
C LYS A 17 -5.80 -12.89 10.06
N LYS A 18 -6.50 -11.84 9.61
CA LYS A 18 -6.29 -11.25 8.29
C LYS A 18 -4.80 -10.98 8.17
N LYS A 19 -4.14 -11.56 7.16
CA LYS A 19 -2.68 -11.44 6.94
C LYS A 19 -2.34 -10.01 6.49
N GLY A 20 -2.46 -9.05 7.40
CA GLY A 20 -2.11 -7.65 7.21
C GLY A 20 -0.61 -7.39 7.26
N THR A 21 0.18 -8.18 6.52
CA THR A 21 1.60 -7.86 6.34
C THR A 21 1.73 -6.61 5.48
N LEU A 22 2.77 -5.80 5.69
CA LEU A 22 3.05 -4.63 4.86
C LEU A 22 2.99 -4.94 3.36
N PHE A 23 3.50 -6.12 2.97
CA PHE A 23 3.48 -6.60 1.59
C PHE A 23 2.08 -6.95 1.08
N HIS A 24 1.18 -7.49 1.91
CA HIS A 24 -0.22 -7.65 1.53
C HIS A 24 -0.91 -6.30 1.39
N CYS A 25 -0.72 -5.42 2.38
CA CYS A 25 -1.30 -4.08 2.47
C CYS A 25 -0.88 -3.15 1.32
N LEU A 26 0.36 -3.29 0.81
CA LEU A 26 0.92 -2.42 -0.22
C LEU A 26 1.12 -3.09 -1.59
N TRP A 27 0.88 -4.40 -1.75
CA TRP A 27 1.14 -5.07 -3.04
C TRP A 27 0.22 -6.25 -3.37
N GLN A 28 0.11 -7.25 -2.49
CA GLN A 28 -0.62 -8.49 -2.84
C GLN A 28 -2.15 -8.34 -2.81
N CYS A 29 -2.69 -7.36 -2.09
CA CYS A 29 -4.13 -7.07 -2.10
C CYS A 29 -4.59 -6.71 -3.52
N ALA A 30 -5.60 -7.41 -4.04
CA ALA A 30 -6.06 -7.25 -5.43
C ALA A 30 -6.43 -5.80 -5.80
N TYR A 31 -7.03 -5.04 -4.89
CA TYR A 31 -7.32 -3.61 -5.09
C TYR A 31 -6.04 -2.78 -5.26
N ILE A 32 -5.03 -3.04 -4.43
CA ILE A 32 -3.74 -2.34 -4.47
C ILE A 32 -2.92 -2.78 -5.69
N ARG A 33 -3.03 -4.05 -6.09
CA ARG A 33 -2.41 -4.56 -7.32
C ARG A 33 -2.93 -3.84 -8.57
N ARG A 34 -4.26 -3.75 -8.72
CA ARG A 34 -4.91 -3.00 -9.81
C ARG A 34 -4.58 -1.51 -9.79
N TYR A 35 -4.42 -0.93 -8.60
CA TYR A 35 -3.96 0.44 -8.45
C TYR A 35 -2.52 0.63 -8.95
N TRP A 36 -1.59 -0.28 -8.62
CA TRP A 36 -0.22 -0.21 -9.15
C TRP A 36 -0.14 -0.41 -10.65
N GLU A 37 -1.00 -1.27 -11.21
CA GLU A 37 -1.15 -1.43 -12.66
C GLU A 37 -1.58 -0.12 -13.32
N ALA A 38 -2.64 0.54 -12.81
CA ALA A 38 -3.07 1.84 -13.33
C ALA A 38 -2.00 2.96 -13.19
N VAL A 39 -1.29 3.02 -12.06
CA VAL A 39 -0.18 3.97 -11.84
C VAL A 39 0.96 3.72 -12.83
N ARG A 40 1.34 2.44 -13.02
CA ARG A 40 2.37 2.02 -13.97
C ARG A 40 1.98 2.45 -15.39
N ASP A 41 0.79 2.07 -15.85
CA ASP A 41 0.31 2.34 -17.21
C ASP A 41 0.22 3.85 -17.47
N GLY A 42 -0.24 4.65 -16.50
CA GLY A 42 -0.23 6.10 -16.57
C GLY A 42 1.18 6.69 -16.77
N ILE A 43 2.17 6.24 -15.99
CA ILE A 43 3.55 6.71 -16.13
C ILE A 43 4.17 6.21 -17.46
N GLN A 44 3.87 4.98 -17.88
CA GLN A 44 4.33 4.42 -19.16
C GLN A 44 3.83 5.25 -20.35
N ASN A 45 2.56 5.67 -20.33
CA ASN A 45 1.94 6.49 -21.38
C ASN A 45 2.53 7.91 -21.42
N ILE A 46 2.85 8.51 -20.26
CA ILE A 46 3.45 9.85 -20.19
C ILE A 46 4.91 9.85 -20.67
N LEU A 47 5.68 8.82 -20.31
CA LEU A 47 7.13 8.75 -20.58
C LEU A 47 7.51 7.96 -21.84
N CYS A 48 6.54 7.29 -22.48
CA CYS A 48 6.72 6.36 -23.60
C CYS A 48 7.79 5.28 -23.34
N ILE A 49 7.75 4.64 -22.16
CA ILE A 49 8.69 3.58 -21.75
C ILE A 49 7.97 2.33 -21.22
N GLN A 50 8.69 1.20 -21.21
CA GLN A 50 8.23 -0.04 -20.58
C GLN A 50 8.76 -0.14 -19.13
N ILE A 51 7.86 -0.07 -18.14
CA ILE A 51 8.20 -0.15 -16.71
C ILE A 51 7.91 -1.58 -16.22
N PRO A 52 8.84 -2.27 -15.52
CA PRO A 52 8.58 -3.59 -14.96
C PRO A 52 7.67 -3.50 -13.72
N LEU A 53 6.63 -4.34 -13.63
CA LEU A 53 5.71 -4.40 -12.49
C LEU A 53 6.28 -5.24 -11.33
N ASP A 54 7.43 -4.80 -10.80
CA ASP A 54 8.19 -5.45 -9.74
C ASP A 54 7.93 -4.79 -8.36
N PRO A 55 7.53 -5.54 -7.30
CA PRO A 55 7.39 -4.97 -5.97
C PRO A 55 8.66 -4.29 -5.44
N LYS A 56 9.85 -4.72 -5.84
CA LYS A 56 11.12 -4.10 -5.43
C LYS A 56 11.25 -2.67 -5.97
N LEU A 57 10.83 -2.44 -7.21
CA LEU A 57 10.80 -1.11 -7.81
C LEU A 57 9.73 -0.24 -7.14
N PHE A 58 8.49 -0.71 -7.09
CA PHE A 58 7.38 0.09 -6.59
C PHE A 58 7.43 0.33 -5.07
N LEU A 59 7.79 -0.67 -4.26
CA LEU A 59 7.83 -0.52 -2.80
C LEU A 59 9.16 0.07 -2.30
N LEU A 60 10.29 -0.34 -2.87
CA LEU A 60 11.63 -0.03 -2.35
C LEU A 60 12.47 0.90 -3.25
N GLY A 61 12.02 1.21 -4.47
CA GLY A 61 12.79 2.02 -5.43
C GLY A 61 13.96 1.25 -6.07
N ILE A 62 14.03 -0.08 -5.92
CA ILE A 62 15.13 -0.90 -6.42
C ILE A 62 14.84 -1.29 -7.88
N TYR A 63 15.68 -0.81 -8.79
CA TYR A 63 15.58 -1.09 -10.23
C TYR A 63 16.13 -2.49 -10.54
N PRO A 64 15.48 -3.28 -11.43
CA PRO A 64 16.08 -4.52 -11.95
C PRO A 64 17.40 -4.23 -12.68
N MET A 65 18.40 -5.11 -12.54
CA MET A 65 19.78 -4.86 -13.03
C MET A 65 19.89 -4.44 -14.50
N ASN A 66 19.00 -4.95 -15.36
CA ASN A 66 19.00 -4.68 -16.80
C ASN A 66 18.04 -3.54 -17.21
N TYR A 67 17.33 -2.92 -16.27
CA TYR A 67 16.37 -1.85 -16.54
C TYR A 67 17.02 -0.47 -16.46
N LYS A 68 17.48 0.05 -17.61
CA LYS A 68 18.13 1.35 -17.75
C LYS A 68 17.22 2.35 -18.47
N ILE A 69 17.02 3.51 -17.86
CA ILE A 69 16.23 4.63 -18.41
C ILE A 69 16.98 5.95 -18.26
N ARG A 70 16.55 7.00 -18.98
CA ARG A 70 17.13 8.35 -18.87
C ARG A 70 16.90 8.89 -17.45
N LYS A 71 17.90 9.60 -16.87
CA LYS A 71 17.82 10.19 -15.51
C LYS A 71 16.53 10.99 -15.26
N ARG A 72 16.07 11.78 -16.24
CA ARG A 72 14.79 12.52 -16.17
C ARG A 72 13.57 11.61 -16.01
N HIS A 73 13.55 10.47 -16.70
CA HIS A 73 12.47 9.48 -16.60
C HIS A 73 12.51 8.75 -15.25
N GLN A 74 13.73 8.49 -14.74
CA GLN A 74 13.95 7.92 -13.41
C GLN A 74 13.39 8.83 -12.31
N GLN A 75 13.72 10.12 -12.34
CA GLN A 75 13.21 11.12 -11.39
C GLN A 75 11.67 11.23 -11.44
N PHE A 76 11.09 11.23 -12.65
CA PHE A 76 9.63 11.26 -12.81
C PHE A 76 8.97 9.99 -12.22
N LEU A 77 9.55 8.82 -12.49
CA LEU A 77 9.07 7.54 -11.96
C LEU A 77 9.13 7.48 -10.44
N GLU A 78 10.23 7.94 -9.84
CA GLU A 78 10.41 8.00 -8.38
C GLU A 78 9.38 8.93 -7.71
N ILE A 79 9.16 10.12 -8.28
CA ILE A 79 8.12 11.06 -7.81
C ILE A 79 6.72 10.44 -7.97
N GLY A 80 6.42 9.83 -9.11
CA GLY A 80 5.13 9.16 -9.35
C GLY A 80 4.85 8.03 -8.36
N ILE A 81 5.86 7.18 -8.10
CA ILE A 81 5.79 6.12 -7.08
C ILE A 81 5.59 6.69 -5.68
N LEU A 82 6.30 7.77 -5.31
CA LEU A 82 6.16 8.42 -4.01
C LEU A 82 4.74 8.98 -3.80
N LEU A 83 4.21 9.70 -4.79
CA LEU A 83 2.84 10.20 -4.76
C LEU A 83 1.83 9.06 -4.68
N ALA A 84 2.06 7.97 -5.42
CA ALA A 84 1.20 6.80 -5.39
C ALA A 84 1.17 6.11 -4.01
N LYS A 85 2.33 6.00 -3.32
CA LYS A 85 2.41 5.54 -1.92
C LYS A 85 1.64 6.45 -0.97
N ARG A 86 1.75 7.77 -1.15
CA ARG A 86 1.04 8.77 -0.33
C ARG A 86 -0.48 8.61 -0.45
N VAL A 87 -1.00 8.39 -1.65
CA VAL A 87 -2.44 8.13 -1.88
C VAL A 87 -2.90 6.86 -1.15
N ILE A 88 -2.11 5.77 -1.18
CA ILE A 88 -2.40 4.57 -0.39
C ILE A 88 -2.43 4.94 1.11
N ALA A 89 -1.36 5.52 1.66
CA ALA A 89 -1.28 5.86 3.09
C ALA A 89 -2.42 6.79 3.57
N VAL A 90 -2.80 7.79 2.76
CA VAL A 90 -3.93 8.69 3.06
C VAL A 90 -5.28 7.95 3.00
N SER A 91 -5.47 7.04 2.04
CA SER A 91 -6.70 6.25 1.93
C SER A 91 -6.91 5.33 3.14
N TRP A 92 -5.83 4.80 3.71
CA TRP A 92 -5.86 3.99 4.93
C TRP A 92 -6.24 4.80 6.17
N LYS A 93 -6.05 6.13 6.18
CA LYS A 93 -6.37 7.01 7.32
C LYS A 93 -7.89 7.16 7.59
N ARG A 94 -8.76 6.57 6.74
CA ARG A 94 -10.23 6.59 6.90
C ARG A 94 -10.79 5.50 7.83
N THR A 95 -9.95 4.74 8.55
CA THR A 95 -10.39 3.70 9.50
C THR A 95 -9.95 3.96 10.95
N GLY A 96 -10.65 4.85 11.66
CA GLY A 96 -10.50 5.02 13.13
C GLY A 96 -9.38 5.97 13.59
N VAL A 97 -9.53 6.51 14.80
CA VAL A 97 -8.97 7.82 15.23
C VAL A 97 -7.57 7.73 15.87
N PRO A 98 -6.57 8.50 15.38
CA PRO A 98 -6.57 9.96 15.49
C PRO A 98 -6.41 10.58 16.91
N GLY A 99 -5.85 9.85 17.89
CA GLY A 99 -5.51 10.39 19.23
C GLY A 99 -4.55 11.59 19.23
N MET A 100 -4.29 12.19 20.40
CA MET A 100 -3.52 13.45 20.48
C MET A 100 -2.01 13.32 20.72
N ASP A 101 -1.53 12.19 21.21
CA ASP A 101 -0.10 11.87 21.36
C ASP A 101 0.58 11.44 20.04
N LYS A 102 -0.17 11.43 18.93
CA LYS A 102 0.17 10.78 17.64
C LYS A 102 1.44 11.25 16.92
N TRP A 103 2.12 12.26 17.48
CA TRP A 103 3.53 12.60 17.26
C TRP A 103 3.84 13.28 15.92
#